data_AF-A0A1R1IM44-F1
#
_entry.id   AF-A0A1R1IM44-F1
#
_cell.length_a   1.000
_cell.length_b   1.000
_cell.length_c   1.000
_cell.angle_alpha   90.00
_cell.angle_beta   90.00
_cell.angle_gamma   90.00
#
_symmetry.space_group_name_H-M   'P 1'
#
loop_
_entity.id
_entity.type
_entity.pdbx_description
1 polymer ?
#
loop_
_entity_poly.entity_id
_entity_poly.type
_entity_poly.pdbx_seq_one_letter_code
_entity_poly.pdbx_strand_id
1 'polypeptide(L)'
;MGLRGAFTRTDGGGRIELGELAEGGTNLPLQVWVKSTGGYRVAVSSRNKGRLVLAEDSSWWVPYRLSLGNRPINLGTGGQVESRTGTGLGEDAYDLQLQVGETSRRRAGLYSDLIELTVAPI
;
A
#
# COMPACT_ATOMS: atom_id res chain seq x y z
N MET A 1 -5.82 2.37 -14.07
CA MET A 1 -4.79 2.24 -13.01
C MET A 1 -4.35 0.79 -12.90
N GLY A 2 -3.24 0.51 -12.21
CA GLY A 2 -2.85 -0.85 -11.84
C GLY A 2 -1.58 -0.90 -10.98
N LEU A 3 -1.13 -2.12 -10.66
CA LEU A 3 0.13 -2.40 -9.98
C LEU A 3 1.20 -2.91 -10.96
N ARG A 4 2.47 -2.62 -10.68
CA ARG A 4 3.67 -3.13 -11.38
C ARG A 4 4.69 -3.58 -10.36
N GLY A 5 5.53 -4.55 -10.76
CA GLY A 5 6.68 -5.01 -9.97
C GLY A 5 6.42 -6.24 -9.11
N ALA A 6 6.97 -6.28 -7.90
CA ALA A 6 7.04 -7.46 -7.03
C ALA A 6 5.72 -7.78 -6.31
N PHE A 7 4.73 -8.27 -7.06
CA PHE A 7 3.47 -8.80 -6.53
C PHE A 7 3.00 -10.02 -7.33
N THR A 8 2.15 -10.83 -6.72
CA THR A 8 1.41 -11.89 -7.40
C THR A 8 0.01 -11.38 -7.74
N ARG A 9 -0.43 -11.54 -8.99
CA ARG A 9 -1.82 -11.22 -9.36
C ARG A 9 -2.78 -12.20 -8.70
N THR A 10 -3.90 -11.68 -8.22
CA THR A 10 -5.00 -12.48 -7.68
C THR A 10 -6.31 -12.02 -8.29
N ASP A 11 -7.35 -12.83 -8.19
CA ASP A 11 -8.70 -12.41 -8.57
C ASP A 11 -9.11 -11.20 -7.71
N GLY A 12 -9.26 -10.04 -8.35
CA GLY A 12 -9.60 -8.78 -7.69
C GLY A 12 -8.43 -7.90 -7.23
N GLY A 13 -7.16 -8.24 -7.53
CA GLY A 13 -6.05 -7.34 -7.20
C GLY A 13 -4.63 -7.94 -7.29
N GLY A 14 -3.80 -7.57 -6.32
CA GLY A 14 -2.43 -8.07 -6.18
C GLY A 14 -2.12 -8.41 -4.72
N ARG A 15 -1.39 -9.51 -4.51
CA ARG A 15 -0.83 -9.90 -3.21
C ARG A 15 0.66 -9.54 -3.18
N ILE A 16 1.06 -8.85 -2.13
CA ILE A 16 2.46 -8.53 -1.83
C ILE A 16 2.89 -9.45 -0.70
N GLU A 17 3.92 -10.25 -0.94
CA GLU A 17 4.53 -11.10 0.08
C GLU A 17 5.69 -10.35 0.72
N LEU A 18 5.61 -10.11 2.02
CA LEU A 18 6.68 -9.47 2.78
C LEU A 18 7.75 -10.48 3.24
N GLY A 19 7.45 -11.77 3.13
CA GLY A 19 8.29 -12.83 3.69
C GLY A 19 8.25 -12.84 5.22
N GLU A 20 9.39 -13.15 5.84
CA GLU A 20 9.55 -13.02 7.29
C GLU A 20 9.55 -11.53 7.68
N LEU A 21 8.72 -11.16 8.65
CA LEU A 21 8.62 -9.77 9.09
C LEU A 21 9.85 -9.38 9.91
N ALA A 22 10.68 -8.54 9.31
CA ALA A 22 11.76 -7.82 9.98
C ALA A 22 11.41 -6.34 10.06
N GLU A 23 11.72 -5.70 11.19
CA GLU A 23 11.54 -4.25 11.32
C GLU A 23 12.41 -3.51 10.30
N GLY A 24 11.82 -2.54 9.60
CA GLY A 24 12.50 -1.75 8.58
C GLY A 24 11.76 -1.69 7.26
N GLY A 25 12.42 -1.05 6.28
CA GLY A 25 11.88 -0.88 4.94
C GLY A 25 11.91 -2.19 4.16
N THR A 26 10.84 -2.51 3.45
CA THR A 26 10.82 -3.64 2.50
C THR A 26 11.41 -3.15 1.18
N ASN A 27 12.46 -3.81 0.69
CA ASN A 27 13.05 -3.46 -0.61
C ASN A 27 12.32 -4.19 -1.75
N LEU A 28 11.03 -3.88 -1.92
CA LEU A 28 10.19 -4.47 -2.96
C LEU A 28 9.99 -3.44 -4.08
N PRO A 29 10.39 -3.72 -5.33
CA PRO A 29 10.14 -2.82 -6.45
C PRO A 29 8.65 -2.89 -6.78
N LEU A 30 7.83 -2.04 -6.17
CA LEU A 30 6.38 -1.99 -6.34
C LEU A 30 5.95 -0.60 -6.78
N GLN A 31 5.07 -0.53 -7.77
CA GLN A 31 4.57 0.74 -8.29
C GLN A 31 3.06 0.69 -8.51
N VAL A 32 2.38 1.78 -8.15
CA VAL A 32 1.02 2.07 -8.59
C VAL A 32 1.12 2.99 -9.79
N TRP A 33 0.51 2.60 -10.92
CA TRP A 33 0.46 3.45 -12.11
C TRP A 33 -0.97 3.86 -12.44
N VAL A 34 -1.12 5.09 -12.94
CA VAL A 34 -2.40 5.65 -13.36
C VAL A 34 -2.21 6.30 -14.72
N LYS A 35 -2.99 5.83 -15.71
CA LYS A 35 -3.16 6.51 -17.00
C LYS A 35 -4.41 7.38 -16.91
N SER A 36 -4.26 8.67 -17.20
CA SER A 36 -5.36 9.64 -17.18
C SER A 36 -5.14 10.72 -18.24
N THR A 37 -6.22 11.34 -18.70
CA THR A 37 -6.19 12.52 -19.59
C THR A 37 -6.37 13.84 -18.86
N GLY A 38 -6.63 13.80 -17.55
CA GLY A 38 -6.81 14.95 -16.68
C GLY A 38 -6.35 14.68 -15.25
N GLY A 39 -6.55 15.67 -14.37
CA GLY A 39 -6.24 15.55 -12.96
C GLY A 39 -6.99 14.40 -12.28
N TYR A 40 -6.33 13.72 -11.36
CA TYR A 40 -6.96 12.67 -10.55
C TYR A 40 -6.36 12.63 -9.15
N ARG A 41 -7.02 11.85 -8.30
CA ARG A 41 -6.60 11.54 -6.95
C ARG A 41 -6.58 10.04 -6.76
N VAL A 42 -5.53 9.54 -6.11
CA VAL A 42 -5.42 8.18 -5.59
C VAL A 42 -5.71 8.24 -4.09
N ALA A 43 -6.84 7.71 -3.65
CA ALA A 43 -7.13 7.48 -2.25
C ALA A 43 -6.61 6.10 -1.83
N VAL A 44 -6.08 6.02 -0.60
CA VAL A 44 -5.52 4.81 -0.01
C VAL A 44 -6.17 4.58 1.33
N SER A 45 -6.70 3.38 1.54
CA SER A 45 -7.26 2.96 2.83
C SER A 45 -6.70 1.59 3.22
N SER A 46 -6.63 1.35 4.53
CA SER A 46 -6.22 0.06 5.11
C SER A 46 -7.39 -0.50 5.90
N ARG A 47 -7.75 -1.76 5.66
CA ARG A 47 -8.79 -2.44 6.42
C ARG A 47 -8.44 -2.49 7.92
N ASN A 48 -7.18 -2.72 8.24
CA ASN A 48 -6.72 -2.87 9.62
C ASN A 48 -6.05 -1.61 10.20
N LYS A 49 -6.18 -0.46 9.51
CA LYS A 49 -5.66 0.85 9.95
C LYS A 49 -4.14 0.89 10.15
N GLY A 50 -3.37 0.31 9.22
CA GLY A 50 -1.91 0.26 9.28
C GLY A 50 -1.36 -0.84 10.20
N ARG A 51 -2.13 -1.93 10.36
CA ARG A 51 -1.77 -3.07 11.19
C ARG A 51 -1.81 -4.35 10.35
N LEU A 52 -0.69 -5.04 10.24
CA LEU A 52 -0.69 -6.42 9.79
C LEU A 52 -1.24 -7.24 10.95
N VAL A 53 -2.39 -7.91 10.77
CA VAL A 53 -3.09 -8.62 11.84
C VAL A 53 -2.90 -10.12 11.66
N LEU A 54 -2.64 -10.84 12.76
CA LEU A 54 -2.49 -12.29 12.76
C LEU A 54 -3.82 -12.95 12.36
N ALA A 55 -3.76 -13.87 11.40
CA ALA A 55 -4.95 -14.52 10.84
C ALA A 55 -5.77 -15.30 11.89
N GLU A 56 -5.10 -15.91 12.87
CA GLU A 56 -5.72 -16.77 13.88
C GLU A 56 -6.27 -16.00 15.10
N ASP A 57 -5.72 -14.83 15.41
CA ASP A 57 -6.04 -14.05 16.61
C ASP A 57 -5.76 -12.56 16.40
N SER A 58 -6.83 -11.78 16.24
CA SER A 58 -6.74 -10.36 15.88
C SER A 58 -6.19 -9.46 16.99
N SER A 59 -5.98 -9.98 18.20
CA SER A 59 -5.30 -9.25 19.27
C SER A 59 -3.80 -9.05 18.97
N TRP A 60 -3.22 -9.91 18.13
CA TRP A 60 -1.84 -9.81 17.68
C TRP A 60 -1.74 -9.07 16.36
N TRP A 61 -0.88 -8.06 16.33
CA TRP A 61 -0.62 -7.28 15.14
C TRP A 61 0.77 -6.66 15.14
N VAL A 62 1.25 -6.33 13.94
CA VAL A 62 2.50 -5.62 13.67
C VAL A 62 2.16 -4.29 12.98
N PRO A 63 2.62 -3.13 13.49
CA PRO A 63 2.42 -1.86 12.80
C PRO A 63 3.19 -1.86 11.48
N TYR A 64 2.66 -1.19 10.47
CA TYR A 64 3.43 -0.84 9.28
C TYR A 64 3.05 0.54 8.77
N ARG A 65 3.96 1.12 8.00
CA ARG A 65 3.78 2.39 7.30
C ARG A 65 3.83 2.16 5.80
N LEU A 66 3.13 3.01 5.07
CA LEU A 66 3.05 3.00 3.61
C LEU A 66 3.30 4.40 3.07
N SER A 67 4.11 4.52 2.05
CA SER A 67 4.22 5.72 1.22
C SER A 67 3.90 5.41 -0.23
N LEU A 68 3.33 6.41 -0.90
CA LEU A 68 3.04 6.39 -2.33
C LEU A 68 3.82 7.53 -2.99
N GLY A 69 4.85 7.16 -3.77
CA GLY A 69 5.97 8.04 -4.12
C GLY A 69 6.64 8.56 -2.85
N ASN A 70 6.91 9.86 -2.82
CA ASN A 70 7.51 10.53 -1.65
C ASN A 70 6.49 10.97 -0.59
N ARG A 71 5.23 10.51 -0.67
CA ARG A 71 4.16 10.93 0.24
C ARG A 71 3.81 9.82 1.22
N PRO A 72 4.06 9.99 2.54
CA PRO A 72 3.57 9.07 3.55
C PRO A 72 2.04 9.13 3.62
N ILE A 73 1.41 7.96 3.75
CA ILE A 73 -0.05 7.82 3.87
C ILE A 73 -0.39 7.52 5.33
N ASN A 74 -1.33 8.28 5.90
CA ASN A 74 -1.88 7.95 7.21
C ASN A 74 -2.91 6.82 7.09
N LEU A 75 -2.47 5.58 7.30
CA LEU A 75 -3.35 4.41 7.22
C LEU A 75 -4.38 4.34 8.35
N GLY A 76 -4.23 5.12 9.43
CA GLY A 76 -5.18 5.16 10.55
C GLY A 76 -6.53 5.78 10.19
N THR A 77 -6.50 6.78 9.31
CA THR A 77 -7.67 7.54 8.83
C THR A 77 -7.89 7.42 7.32
N GLY A 78 -6.94 6.82 6.60
CA GLY A 78 -6.84 6.92 5.15
C GLY A 78 -6.06 8.18 4.73
N GLY A 79 -5.60 8.17 3.49
CA GLY A 79 -4.89 9.30 2.88
C GLY A 79 -5.02 9.32 1.37
N GLN A 80 -4.48 10.35 0.74
CA GLN A 80 -4.59 10.51 -0.71
C GLN A 80 -3.38 11.21 -1.32
N VAL A 81 -3.13 10.90 -2.59
CA VAL A 81 -2.16 11.61 -3.45
C VAL A 81 -2.92 12.16 -4.64
N GLU A 82 -2.66 13.42 -4.98
CA GLU A 82 -3.22 14.05 -6.16
C GLU A 82 -2.16 14.13 -7.25
N SER A 83 -2.59 13.90 -8.49
CA SER A 83 -1.76 14.08 -9.67
C SER A 83 -1.46 15.57 -9.88
N ARG A 84 -0.45 15.86 -10.70
CA ARG A 84 -0.34 17.21 -11.26
C ARG A 84 -1.50 17.42 -12.22
N THR A 85 -2.06 18.63 -12.23
CA THR A 85 -3.05 19.03 -13.22
C THR A 85 -2.35 19.32 -14.54
N GLY A 86 -2.76 18.64 -15.62
CA GLY A 86 -2.23 18.84 -16.96
C GLY A 86 -3.24 18.40 -18.02
N THR A 87 -3.06 18.90 -19.24
CA THR A 87 -3.90 18.55 -20.39
C THR A 87 -3.19 17.53 -21.27
N GLY A 88 -3.80 16.38 -21.52
CA GLY A 88 -3.28 15.34 -22.41
C GLY A 88 -3.13 13.97 -21.73
N LEU A 89 -2.97 12.92 -22.54
CA LEU A 89 -2.77 11.56 -22.03
C LEU A 89 -1.41 11.46 -21.32
N GLY A 90 -1.44 11.23 -20.02
CA GLY A 90 -0.27 10.97 -19.19
C GLY A 90 -0.32 9.59 -18.53
N GLU A 91 0.84 9.09 -18.14
CA GLU A 91 0.99 7.98 -17.20
C GLU A 91 1.87 8.46 -16.05
N ASP A 92 1.33 8.46 -14.84
CA ASP A 92 2.14 8.61 -13.64
C ASP A 92 2.39 7.24 -13.02
N ALA A 93 3.58 7.07 -12.45
CA ALA A 93 3.95 5.91 -11.65
C ALA A 93 4.47 6.39 -10.29
N TYR A 94 3.94 5.78 -9.23
CA TYR A 94 4.30 6.08 -7.86
C TYR A 94 4.90 4.83 -7.23
N ASP A 95 6.12 4.95 -6.70
CA ASP A 95 6.71 3.87 -5.90
C ASP A 95 5.87 3.61 -4.66
N LEU A 96 5.54 2.34 -4.42
CA LEU A 96 4.83 1.90 -3.24
C LEU A 96 5.86 1.31 -2.27
N GLN A 97 6.15 2.03 -1.19
CA GLN A 97 7.11 1.57 -0.19
C GLN A 97 6.35 1.19 1.09
N LEU A 98 6.73 0.06 1.67
CA LEU A 98 6.25 -0.39 2.96
C LEU A 98 7.40 -0.40 3.96
N GLN A 99 7.08 -0.03 5.19
CA GLN A 99 8.01 -0.14 6.31
C GLN A 99 7.33 -0.87 7.45
N VAL A 100 7.83 -2.07 7.77
CA VAL A 100 7.39 -2.87 8.91
C VAL A 100 7.94 -2.22 10.18
N GLY A 101 7.10 -2.08 11.20
CA GLY A 101 7.49 -1.59 12.51
C GLY A 101 7.93 -2.72 13.45
N GLU A 102 7.84 -2.48 14.76
CA GLU A 102 8.29 -3.39 15.81
C GLU A 102 7.67 -4.80 15.70
N THR A 103 8.53 -5.81 15.53
CA THR A 103 8.15 -7.23 15.42
C THR A 103 8.52 -8.06 16.65
N SER A 104 9.24 -7.50 17.64
CA SER A 104 9.64 -8.28 18.82
C SER A 104 8.44 -8.65 19.69
N ARG A 105 8.54 -9.83 20.33
CA ARG A 105 7.51 -10.41 21.22
C ARG A 105 6.12 -10.52 20.58
N ARG A 106 6.06 -10.58 19.25
CA ARG A 106 4.84 -10.90 18.50
C ARG A 106 4.71 -12.42 18.41
N ARG A 107 3.47 -12.90 18.44
CA ARG A 107 3.19 -14.33 18.29
C ARG A 107 3.60 -14.80 16.89
N ALA A 108 4.14 -15.99 16.77
CA ALA A 108 4.45 -16.57 15.46
C ALA A 108 3.16 -16.83 14.66
N GLY A 109 3.20 -16.62 13.34
CA GLY A 109 2.11 -16.94 12.42
C GLY A 109 2.01 -15.96 11.26
N LEU A 110 0.93 -16.08 10.48
CA LEU A 110 0.71 -15.28 9.28
C LEU A 110 -0.01 -13.97 9.61
N TYR A 111 0.65 -12.85 9.34
CA TYR A 111 0.08 -11.51 9.49
C TYR A 111 -0.30 -10.94 8.13
N SER A 112 -1.44 -10.25 8.05
CA SER A 112 -1.91 -9.65 6.80
C SER A 112 -2.73 -8.39 7.00
N ASP A 113 -2.83 -7.59 5.94
CA ASP A 113 -3.75 -6.48 5.82
C ASP A 113 -4.25 -6.38 4.38
N LEU A 114 -5.38 -5.72 4.17
CA LEU A 114 -5.93 -5.41 2.86
C LEU A 114 -5.89 -3.89 2.65
N ILE A 115 -5.14 -3.47 1.63
CA ILE A 115 -5.08 -2.08 1.17
C ILE A 115 -6.02 -1.91 -0.02
N GLU A 116 -6.86 -0.89 0.04
CA GLU A 116 -7.68 -0.45 -1.09
C GLU A 116 -7.09 0.82 -1.69
N LEU A 117 -6.97 0.82 -3.02
CA LEU A 117 -6.52 1.96 -3.82
C LEU A 117 -7.67 2.38 -4.73
N THR A 118 -8.16 3.60 -4.57
CA THR A 118 -9.25 4.14 -5.38
C THR A 118 -8.75 5.33 -6.19
N VAL A 119 -9.05 5.35 -7.49
CA VAL A 119 -8.74 6.51 -8.35
C VAL A 119 -10.03 7.23 -8.72
N ALA A 120 -10.03 8.55 -8.52
CA ALA A 120 -11.14 9.43 -8.89
C ALA A 120 -10.62 10.69 -9.60
N PRO A 121 -11.34 11.23 -10.60
CA PRO A 121 -11.05 12.55 -11.18
C PRO A 121 -11.12 13.66 -10.12
N ILE A 122 -10.38 14.75 -10.33
CA ILE A 122 -10.46 15.98 -9.52
C ILE A 122 -10.67 17.21 -10.40
#